data_AF-A0A7V0MTZ3-F1
#
_entry.id   AF-A0A7V0MTZ3-F1
#
_cell.length_a   1.000
_cell.length_b   1.000
_cell.length_c   1.000
_cell.angle_alpha   90.00
_cell.angle_beta   90.00
_cell.angle_gamma   90.00
#
_symmetry.space_group_name_H-M   'P 1'
#
loop_
_entity.id
_entity.type
_entity.pdbx_description
1 polymer ?
#
loop_
_entity_poly.entity_id
_entity_poly.type
_entity_poly.pdbx_seq_one_letter_code
_entity_poly.pdbx_strand_id
1 'polypeptide(L)'
;MIQGPYAVVLKFQGTGALRDVTPERLHAAFLGLLNQGDPALGRLLHSPKMGRRPFSLHPLGPRGENGGLRLRFAVLAPELFARFWERWEKRGGIPLKLGRSFLEP
;
A
#
# COMPACT_ATOMS: atom_id res chain seq x y z
N MET A 1 -14.64 7.28 16.94
CA MET A 1 -14.30 6.33 15.86
C MET A 1 -13.18 6.94 15.05
N ILE A 2 -12.00 6.32 15.00
CA ILE A 2 -10.92 6.78 14.12
C ILE A 2 -11.31 6.34 12.71
N GLN A 3 -11.87 7.27 11.93
CA GLN A 3 -11.99 7.10 10.49
C GLN A 3 -10.59 7.36 9.93
N GLY A 4 -9.97 6.34 9.32
CA GLY A 4 -8.65 6.50 8.74
C GLY A 4 -8.62 7.59 7.66
N PRO A 5 -7.42 8.02 7.23
CA PRO A 5 -7.29 9.11 6.26
C PRO A 5 -7.89 8.74 4.89
N TYR A 6 -8.51 9.73 4.24
CA TYR A 6 -9.00 9.62 2.85
C TYR A 6 -7.87 9.54 1.83
N ALA A 7 -6.73 10.15 2.12
CA ALA A 7 -5.54 10.05 1.28
C ALA A 7 -4.27 10.23 2.12
N VAL A 8 -3.25 9.45 1.79
CA VAL A 8 -1.91 9.57 2.39
C VAL A 8 -0.82 9.38 1.35
N VAL A 9 0.37 9.88 1.68
CA VAL A 9 1.60 9.54 0.97
C VAL A 9 2.36 8.54 1.82
N LEU A 10 2.43 7.30 1.35
CA LEU A 10 3.31 6.27 1.89
C LEU A 10 4.69 6.48 1.30
N LYS A 11 5.71 6.57 2.15
CA LYS A 11 7.11 6.63 1.74
C LYS A 11 7.73 5.29 2.08
N PHE A 12 8.62 4.81 1.22
CA PHE A 12 9.39 3.62 1.47
C PHE A 12 10.85 3.82 1.04
N GLN A 13 11.77 3.16 1.72
CA GLN A 13 13.21 3.18 1.45
C GLN A 13 13.73 1.76 1.18
N GLY A 14 14.64 1.60 0.23
CA GLY A 14 15.30 0.30 0.04
C GLY A 14 16.35 0.28 -1.06
N THR A 15 17.12 -0.81 -1.11
CA THR A 15 18.31 -0.94 -1.96
C THR A 15 18.04 -1.64 -3.31
N GLY A 16 16.77 -1.73 -3.75
CA GLY A 16 16.36 -2.44 -4.96
C GLY A 16 16.22 -1.56 -6.21
N ALA A 17 16.25 -2.18 -7.40
CA ALA A 17 15.99 -1.53 -8.69
C ALA A 17 14.49 -1.16 -8.82
N LEU A 18 14.10 -0.05 -8.20
CA LEU A 18 12.73 0.48 -8.25
C LEU A 18 12.32 1.04 -9.62
N ARG A 19 13.31 1.31 -10.48
CA ARG A 19 13.11 1.87 -11.82
C ARG A 19 12.38 0.90 -12.76
N ASP A 20 12.66 -0.40 -12.67
CA ASP A 20 12.12 -1.42 -13.58
C ASP A 20 10.82 -2.06 -13.06
N VAL A 21 10.23 -1.49 -12.02
CA VAL A 21 8.99 -2.01 -11.44
C VAL A 21 7.84 -1.64 -12.35
N THR A 22 7.11 -2.64 -12.88
CA THR A 22 5.89 -2.39 -13.64
C THR A 22 4.75 -1.95 -12.72
N PRO A 23 3.74 -1.20 -13.22
CA PRO A 23 2.55 -0.86 -12.45
C PRO A 23 1.84 -2.07 -11.82
N GLU A 24 1.78 -3.20 -12.53
CA GLU A 24 1.13 -4.43 -12.08
C GLU A 24 1.87 -5.06 -10.90
N ARG A 25 3.21 -5.10 -10.98
CA ARG A 25 4.06 -5.61 -9.88
C ARG A 25 3.93 -4.74 -8.63
N LEU A 26 3.87 -3.41 -8.82
CA LEU A 26 3.64 -2.47 -7.73
C LEU A 26 2.25 -2.65 -7.10
N HIS A 27 1.22 -2.81 -7.93
CA HIS A 27 -0.14 -3.06 -7.47
C HIS A 27 -0.24 -4.37 -6.66
N ALA A 28 0.36 -5.45 -7.16
CA ALA A 28 0.41 -6.73 -6.46
C ALA A 28 1.15 -6.63 -5.11
N ALA A 29 2.30 -5.94 -5.07
CA ALA A 29 3.04 -5.69 -3.85
C ALA A 29 2.19 -4.91 -2.83
N PHE A 30 1.45 -3.91 -3.29
CA PHE A 30 0.56 -3.11 -2.44
C PHE A 30 -0.60 -3.93 -1.88
N LEU A 31 -1.24 -4.79 -2.68
CA LEU A 31 -2.25 -5.72 -2.17
C LEU A 31 -1.68 -6.69 -1.13
N GLY A 32 -0.44 -7.14 -1.32
CA GLY A 32 0.30 -7.93 -0.33
C GLY A 32 0.48 -7.18 1.00
N LEU A 33 0.86 -5.90 0.93
CA LEU A 33 0.99 -5.01 2.10
C LEU A 33 -0.35 -4.83 2.83
N LEU A 34 -1.44 -4.58 2.10
CA LEU A 34 -2.78 -4.49 2.69
C LEU A 34 -3.17 -5.79 3.39
N ASN A 35 -2.89 -6.95 2.77
CA ASN A 35 -3.18 -8.25 3.36
C ASN A 35 -2.32 -8.55 4.61
N GLN A 36 -1.06 -8.09 4.64
CA GLN A 36 -0.18 -8.23 5.81
C GLN A 36 -0.61 -7.33 6.99
N GLY A 37 -1.16 -6.15 6.69
CA GLY A 37 -1.73 -5.25 7.69
C GLY A 37 -3.08 -5.73 8.19
N ASP A 38 -3.96 -6.12 7.28
CA ASP A 38 -5.27 -6.67 7.58
C ASP A 38 -5.67 -7.79 6.60
N PRO A 39 -5.52 -9.06 7.01
CA PRO A 39 -5.91 -10.20 6.16
C PRO A 39 -7.40 -10.28 5.83
N ALA A 40 -8.27 -9.63 6.62
CA ALA A 40 -9.70 -9.56 6.32
C ALA A 40 -9.95 -8.55 5.18
N LEU A 41 -9.33 -7.38 5.27
CA LEU A 41 -9.34 -6.38 4.20
C LEU A 41 -8.73 -6.94 2.92
N GLY A 42 -7.59 -7.63 3.01
CA GLY A 42 -6.94 -8.27 1.87
C GLY A 42 -7.89 -9.24 1.14
N ARG A 43 -8.60 -10.09 1.87
CA ARG A 43 -9.62 -11.00 1.29
C ARG A 43 -10.80 -10.25 0.67
N LEU A 44 -11.29 -9.21 1.33
CA LEU A 44 -12.37 -8.37 0.82
C LEU A 44 -12.01 -7.74 -0.52
N LEU A 45 -10.81 -7.15 -0.63
CA LEU A 45 -10.33 -6.48 -1.84
C LEU A 45 -10.03 -7.43 -3.00
N HIS A 46 -9.90 -8.73 -2.75
CA HIS A 46 -9.79 -9.77 -3.79
C HIS A 46 -11.13 -10.40 -4.16
N SER A 47 -12.21 -10.07 -3.44
CA SER A 47 -13.52 -10.65 -3.69
C SER A 47 -14.05 -10.24 -5.07
N PRO A 48 -14.53 -11.18 -5.90
CA PRO A 48 -15.17 -10.85 -7.17
C PRO A 48 -16.46 -10.02 -6.98
N LYS A 49 -17.07 -10.10 -5.79
CA LYS A 49 -18.28 -9.33 -5.43
C LYS A 49 -17.99 -7.85 -5.16
N MET A 50 -16.71 -7.47 -4.97
CA MET A 50 -16.35 -6.07 -4.66
C MET A 50 -16.64 -5.14 -5.84
N GLY A 51 -16.65 -5.66 -7.08
CA GLY A 51 -16.96 -4.93 -8.31
C GLY A 51 -15.91 -3.87 -8.66
N ARG A 52 -15.81 -2.81 -7.83
CA ARG A 52 -14.84 -1.72 -7.96
C ARG A 52 -13.98 -1.66 -6.71
N ARG A 53 -12.67 -1.42 -6.88
CA ARG A 53 -11.76 -1.24 -5.75
C ARG A 53 -12.00 0.14 -5.12
N PRO A 54 -12.27 0.24 -3.80
CA PRO A 54 -12.57 1.51 -3.13
C PRO A 54 -11.30 2.31 -2.83
N PHE A 55 -10.31 2.26 -3.73
CA PHE A 55 -9.05 2.96 -3.56
C PHE A 55 -8.33 3.19 -4.89
N SER A 56 -7.43 4.17 -4.90
CA SER A 56 -6.43 4.36 -5.95
C SER A 56 -5.02 4.38 -5.36
N LEU A 57 -4.06 3.96 -6.19
CA LEU A 57 -2.64 3.93 -5.85
C LEU A 57 -1.86 4.56 -6.98
N HIS A 58 -1.09 5.60 -6.68
CA HIS A 58 -0.28 6.31 -7.66
C HIS A 58 1.15 6.48 -7.17
N PRO A 59 2.16 6.04 -7.93
CA PRO A 59 3.55 6.39 -7.63
C PRO A 59 3.77 7.89 -7.85
N LEU A 60 4.49 8.53 -6.94
CA LEU A 60 4.83 9.95 -6.98
C LEU A 60 6.30 10.14 -7.35
N GLY A 61 6.53 10.82 -8.48
CA GLY A 61 7.86 11.10 -9.01
C GLY A 61 8.57 9.87 -9.59
N PRO A 62 9.86 10.02 -9.97
CA PRO A 62 10.68 8.92 -10.43
C PRO A 62 10.88 7.87 -9.33
N ARG A 63 10.64 6.60 -9.65
CA ARG A 63 10.83 5.49 -8.71
C ARG A 63 12.32 5.25 -8.50
N GLY A 64 12.76 5.16 -7.24
CA GLY A 64 14.16 4.96 -6.90
C GLY A 64 15.03 6.21 -6.96
N GLU A 65 14.44 7.40 -7.19
CA GLU A 65 15.13 8.66 -6.88
C GLU A 65 15.45 8.69 -5.38
N ASN A 66 16.72 8.85 -5.03
CA ASN A 66 17.24 8.75 -3.66
C ASN A 66 16.97 7.41 -2.95
N GLY A 67 16.82 6.30 -3.69
CA GLY A 67 16.58 4.97 -3.10
C GLY A 67 15.17 4.74 -2.55
N GLY A 68 14.24 5.67 -2.85
CA GLY A 68 12.90 5.67 -2.27
C GLY A 68 11.76 5.37 -3.25
N LEU A 69 10.63 4.96 -2.70
CA LEU A 69 9.34 4.86 -3.39
C LEU A 69 8.30 5.69 -2.63
N ARG A 70 7.63 6.60 -3.33
CA ARG A 70 6.51 7.37 -2.77
C ARG A 70 5.22 6.94 -3.45
N LEU A 71 4.21 6.56 -2.67
CA LEU A 71 2.91 6.14 -3.16
C LEU A 71 1.83 7.03 -2.57
N ARG A 72 1.05 7.71 -3.42
CA ARG A 72 -0.23 8.30 -3.02
C ARG A 72 -1.26 7.19 -2.98
N PHE A 73 -1.76 6.92 -1.79
CA PHE A 73 -2.85 5.99 -1.55
C PHE A 73 -4.09 6.79 -1.15
N ALA A 74 -5.14 6.71 -1.96
CA ALA A 74 -6.42 7.37 -1.67
C ALA A 74 -7.52 6.32 -1.55
N VAL A 75 -8.40 6.46 -0.57
CA VAL A 75 -9.51 5.55 -0.29
C VAL A 75 -10.84 6.28 -0.45
N LEU A 76 -11.84 5.57 -0.98
CA LEU A 76 -13.20 6.09 -1.17
C LEU A 76 -14.14 5.72 -0.01
N ALA A 77 -13.74 4.77 0.83
CA ALA A 77 -14.50 4.24 1.96
C ALA A 77 -13.54 4.02 3.15
N PRO A 78 -13.11 5.08 3.86
CA PRO A 78 -12.08 5.01 4.90
C PRO A 78 -12.43 4.04 6.05
N GLU A 79 -13.72 3.84 6.32
CA GLU A 79 -14.22 2.88 7.30
C GLU A 79 -13.80 1.44 7.00
N LEU A 80 -13.67 1.05 5.72
CA LEU A 80 -13.16 -0.26 5.33
C LEU A 80 -11.69 -0.45 5.70
N PHE A 81 -10.94 0.64 5.80
CA PHE A 81 -9.50 0.64 6.06
C PHE A 81 -9.16 0.95 7.52
N ALA A 82 -10.13 1.23 8.39
CA ALA A 82 -9.88 1.67 9.77
C ALA A 82 -8.99 0.70 10.56
N ARG A 83 -9.25 -0.62 10.48
CA ARG A 83 -8.44 -1.65 11.14
C ARG A 83 -7.03 -1.76 10.56
N PHE A 84 -6.89 -1.54 9.26
CA PHE A 84 -5.57 -1.50 8.62
C PHE A 84 -4.76 -0.32 9.16
N TRP A 85 -5.35 0.88 9.24
CA TRP A 85 -4.68 2.07 9.75
C TRP A 85 -4.29 1.95 11.22
N GLU A 86 -5.18 1.45 12.07
CA GLU A 86 -4.87 1.19 13.47
C GLU A 86 -3.64 0.27 13.63
N ARG A 87 -3.54 -0.77 12.79
CA ARG A 87 -2.41 -1.69 12.83
C ARG A 87 -1.14 -1.11 12.21
N TRP A 88 -1.28 -0.31 11.16
CA TRP A 88 -0.18 0.43 10.55
C TRP A 88 0.47 1.35 11.58
N GLU A 89 -0.32 2.18 12.27
CA GLU A 89 0.16 3.11 13.29
C GLU A 89 0.83 2.39 14.45
N LYS A 90 0.20 1.32 14.98
CA LYS A 90 0.77 0.52 16.07
C LYS A 90 2.12 -0.14 15.72
N ARG A 91 2.37 -0.42 14.45
CA ARG A 91 3.61 -1.05 13.96
C ARG A 91 4.67 -0.03 13.52
N GLY A 92 4.33 1.25 13.42
CA GLY A 92 5.18 2.25 12.77
C GLY A 92 5.29 2.07 11.25
N GLY A 93 4.35 1.33 10.65
CA GLY A 93 4.32 1.00 9.22
C GLY A 93 4.41 -0.49 8.91
N ILE A 94 4.34 -0.83 7.62
CA ILE A 94 4.45 -2.20 7.13
C ILE A 94 5.39 -2.22 5.92
N PRO A 95 6.43 -3.08 5.91
CA PRO A 95 7.34 -3.18 4.79
C PRO A 95 6.61 -3.57 3.49
N LEU A 96 6.96 -2.92 2.39
CA LEU A 96 6.46 -3.28 1.06
C LEU A 96 7.37 -4.36 0.45
N LYS A 97 6.83 -5.58 0.31
CA LYS A 97 7.53 -6.66 -0.38
C LYS A 97 7.36 -6.55 -1.89
N LEU A 98 8.45 -6.31 -2.60
CA LEU A 98 8.49 -6.16 -4.04
C LEU A 98 9.44 -7.20 -4.65
N GLY A 99 8.88 -8.33 -5.10
CA GLY A 99 9.68 -9.48 -5.53
C GLY A 99 10.53 -10.03 -4.38
N ARG A 100 11.85 -9.91 -4.50
CA ARG A 100 12.82 -10.32 -3.46
C ARG A 100 13.28 -9.18 -2.57
N SER A 101 12.90 -7.95 -2.88
CA SER A 101 13.27 -6.76 -2.12
C SER A 101 12.19 -6.40 -1.10
N PHE A 102 12.62 -5.87 0.03
CA PHE A 102 11.76 -5.23 1.02
C PHE A 102 12.07 -3.74 1.02
N LEU A 103 11.02 -2.92 1.03
CA LEU A 103 11.14 -1.49 1.23
C LEU A 103 10.53 -1.13 2.58
N GLU A 104 11.31 -0.47 3.42
CA GLU A 104 10.91 -0.09 4.77
C GLU A 104 10.13 1.22 4.76
N PRO A 105 9.07 1.37 5.57
CA PRO A 105 8.19 2.54 5.62
C PRO A 105 8.86 3.80 6.22
#